data_AF-C0HHV1-F1
#
_entry.id   AF-C0HHV1-F1
#
_cell.length_a   1.000
_cell.length_b   1.000
_cell.length_c   1.000
_cell.angle_alpha   90.00
_cell.angle_beta   90.00
_cell.angle_gamma   90.00
#
_symmetry.space_group_name_H-M   'P 1'
#
loop_
_entity.id
_entity.type
_entity.pdbx_description
1 polymer ?
#
loop_
_entity_poly.entity_id
_entity_poly.type
_entity_poly.pdbx_seq_one_letter_code
_entity_poly.pdbx_strand_id
1 'polypeptide(L)'
;MTRLLVILFAGATLVVATTAHEHHGEAPTCAGGSEHVLAEFRPGEVTVDGHNEDWESVEASEFALLPALDPDDDKAYSGGKIAVKAVHDGVNVFFLLQVDGAYAYTKGESNKCPSVALMFQVGEKATFYNMGGCKDMPGSCTSKSCRGHEVDIMHFSIGNAIPGRLYGGNHIDNAAGNGNDR
;
A
#
# COMPACT_ATOMS: atom_id res chain seq x y z
N MET A 1 69.32 -9.85 -7.68
CA MET A 1 68.57 -9.92 -8.96
C MET A 1 67.54 -11.03 -8.80
N THR A 2 66.23 -10.92 -8.97
CA THR A 2 65.30 -9.84 -9.28
C THR A 2 63.91 -10.41 -8.94
N ARG A 3 63.12 -9.64 -8.20
CA ARG A 3 61.64 -9.56 -8.11
C ARG A 3 60.82 -10.48 -9.05
N LEU A 4 59.75 -11.11 -8.56
CA LEU A 4 58.37 -10.71 -8.86
C LEU A 4 57.30 -11.51 -8.08
N LEU A 5 56.32 -10.76 -7.56
CA LEU A 5 55.01 -11.17 -7.05
C LEU A 5 54.26 -12.16 -7.97
N VAL A 6 53.53 -13.11 -7.40
CA VAL A 6 52.13 -13.39 -7.82
C VAL A 6 51.30 -13.73 -6.58
N ILE A 7 50.52 -12.75 -6.11
CA ILE A 7 49.38 -12.93 -5.22
C ILE A 7 48.22 -13.39 -6.12
N LEU A 8 47.66 -14.59 -5.91
CA LEU A 8 46.39 -14.97 -6.52
C LEU A 8 45.30 -14.99 -5.46
N PHE A 9 44.45 -13.99 -5.52
CA PHE A 9 43.22 -13.80 -4.76
C PHE A 9 42.23 -14.95 -5.03
N ALA A 10 41.80 -15.64 -3.99
CA ALA A 10 40.56 -16.42 -4.01
C ALA A 10 39.50 -15.65 -3.20
N GLY A 11 39.02 -14.55 -3.77
CA GLY A 11 37.84 -13.85 -3.27
C GLY A 11 36.60 -14.62 -3.73
N ALA A 12 36.02 -15.44 -2.84
CA ALA A 12 34.71 -16.02 -3.08
C ALA A 12 33.65 -14.91 -2.94
N THR A 13 33.32 -14.27 -4.05
CA THR A 13 32.12 -13.45 -4.16
C THR A 13 30.91 -14.37 -4.06
N LEU A 14 30.30 -14.44 -2.88
CA LEU A 14 28.92 -14.88 -2.70
C LEU A 14 28.02 -13.85 -3.40
N VAL A 15 27.88 -13.99 -4.71
CA VAL A 15 26.78 -13.38 -5.45
C VAL A 15 25.56 -14.20 -5.08
N VAL A 16 24.79 -13.71 -4.09
CA VAL A 16 23.40 -14.13 -3.95
C VAL A 16 22.70 -13.63 -5.19
N ALA A 17 22.61 -14.49 -6.20
CA ALA A 17 21.74 -14.28 -7.32
C ALA A 17 20.31 -14.34 -6.76
N THR A 18 19.71 -13.18 -6.52
CA THR A 18 18.26 -13.09 -6.35
C THR A 18 17.66 -13.61 -7.65
N THR A 19 17.00 -14.76 -7.59
CA THR A 19 16.20 -15.28 -8.70
C THR A 19 15.21 -14.20 -9.11
N ALA A 20 15.22 -13.81 -10.38
CA ALA A 20 14.12 -13.04 -10.94
C ALA A 20 12.84 -13.87 -10.75
N HIS A 21 11.77 -13.24 -10.27
CA HIS A 21 10.51 -13.93 -9.99
C HIS A 21 9.88 -14.45 -11.30
N GLU A 22 9.34 -15.66 -11.27
CA GLU A 22 8.74 -16.40 -12.40
C GLU A 22 7.34 -15.89 -12.80
N HIS A 23 6.99 -14.62 -12.53
CA HIS A 23 5.69 -14.09 -12.94
C HIS A 23 5.78 -13.31 -14.25
N HIS A 24 5.81 -14.06 -15.35
CA HIS A 24 5.62 -13.56 -16.72
C HIS A 24 4.18 -13.76 -17.23
N GLY A 25 3.24 -14.04 -16.31
CA GLY A 25 1.85 -14.39 -16.61
C GLY A 25 0.91 -13.19 -16.79
N GLU A 26 -0.29 -13.48 -17.29
CA GLU A 26 -1.41 -12.55 -17.27
C GLU A 26 -1.85 -12.31 -15.82
N ALA A 27 -2.31 -11.10 -15.50
CA ALA A 27 -2.71 -10.75 -14.14
C ALA A 27 -3.69 -11.81 -13.59
N PRO A 28 -3.48 -12.32 -12.36
CA PRO A 28 -4.38 -13.28 -11.77
C PRO A 28 -5.80 -12.71 -11.77
N THR A 29 -6.76 -13.48 -12.27
CA THR A 29 -8.16 -13.11 -12.14
C THR A 29 -8.50 -13.18 -10.66
N CYS A 30 -8.78 -12.05 -10.04
CA CYS A 30 -9.39 -12.03 -8.72
C CYS A 30 -10.69 -12.83 -8.83
N ALA A 31 -10.72 -14.06 -8.32
CA ALA A 31 -11.95 -14.82 -8.20
C ALA A 31 -12.88 -13.95 -7.36
N GLY A 32 -14.03 -13.58 -7.91
CA GLY A 32 -14.96 -12.62 -7.32
C GLY A 32 -15.57 -13.11 -6.01
N GLY A 33 -14.78 -13.07 -4.94
CA GLY A 33 -15.27 -12.89 -3.59
C GLY A 33 -15.44 -11.38 -3.43
N SER A 34 -16.69 -10.93 -3.51
CA SER A 34 -17.06 -9.54 -3.27
C SER A 34 -16.96 -9.24 -1.77
N GLU A 35 -15.75 -9.28 -1.21
CA GLU A 35 -15.49 -8.79 0.13
C GLU A 35 -15.49 -7.25 0.07
N HIS A 36 -16.69 -6.69 0.17
CA HIS A 36 -16.88 -5.26 0.25
C HIS A 36 -16.56 -4.79 1.66
N VAL A 37 -15.69 -3.79 1.80
CA VAL A 37 -15.55 -3.05 3.05
C VAL A 37 -16.77 -2.14 3.19
N LEU A 38 -17.70 -2.53 4.07
CA LEU A 38 -18.88 -1.73 4.35
C LEU A 38 -18.51 -0.57 5.28
N ALA A 39 -18.78 0.66 4.83
CA ALA A 39 -18.70 1.83 5.69
C ALA A 39 -20.12 2.21 6.14
N GLU A 40 -20.42 2.01 7.44
CA GLU A 40 -21.73 2.37 7.99
C GLU A 40 -21.79 3.86 8.37
N PHE A 41 -22.99 4.45 8.28
CA PHE A 41 -23.22 5.82 8.73
C PHE A 41 -23.24 5.89 10.26
N ARG A 42 -22.17 6.41 10.87
CA ARG A 42 -21.96 6.47 12.32
C ARG A 42 -21.35 7.81 12.76
N PRO A 43 -22.11 8.93 12.65
CA PRO A 43 -21.59 10.25 12.92
C PRO A 43 -21.24 10.45 14.41
N GLY A 44 -19.99 10.82 14.69
CA GLY A 44 -19.52 11.16 16.04
C GLY A 44 -19.27 9.98 16.98
N GLU A 45 -19.34 8.74 16.48
CA GLU A 45 -19.11 7.53 17.28
C GLU A 45 -17.62 7.20 17.43
N VAL A 46 -16.80 7.54 16.43
CA VAL A 46 -15.37 7.20 16.39
C VAL A 46 -14.48 8.44 16.54
N THR A 47 -13.27 8.23 17.05
CA THR A 47 -12.19 9.22 17.06
C THR A 47 -11.10 8.86 16.02
N VAL A 48 -10.35 9.87 15.58
CA VAL A 48 -9.29 9.73 14.55
C VAL A 48 -7.90 9.77 15.19
N ASP A 49 -7.69 9.00 16.26
CA ASP A 49 -6.44 9.02 17.03
C ASP A 49 -5.66 7.69 16.97
N GLY A 50 -6.24 6.67 16.33
CA GLY A 50 -5.65 5.35 16.17
C GLY A 50 -5.93 4.39 17.33
N HIS A 51 -6.68 4.80 18.36
CA HIS A 51 -7.14 3.89 19.41
C HIS A 51 -8.37 3.11 18.94
N ASN A 52 -8.33 1.79 19.12
CA ASN A 52 -9.40 0.89 18.68
C ASN A 52 -10.60 0.84 19.65
N GLU A 53 -10.48 1.42 20.85
CA GLU A 53 -11.52 1.39 21.89
C GLU A 53 -12.83 2.03 21.37
N ASP A 54 -12.74 3.18 20.71
CA ASP A 54 -13.90 3.87 20.12
C ASP A 54 -14.46 3.17 18.87
N TRP A 55 -13.79 2.11 18.39
CA TRP A 55 -14.15 1.36 17.17
C TRP A 55 -14.64 -0.06 17.46
N GLU A 56 -14.83 -0.44 18.73
CA GLU A 56 -15.20 -1.81 19.12
C GLU A 56 -16.54 -2.27 18.54
N SER A 57 -17.50 -1.36 18.36
CA SER A 57 -18.83 -1.64 17.80
C SER A 57 -18.86 -1.74 16.27
N VAL A 58 -17.73 -1.49 15.59
CA VAL A 58 -17.61 -1.49 14.13
C VAL A 58 -17.02 -2.83 13.69
N GLU A 59 -17.73 -3.53 12.80
CA GLU A 59 -17.28 -4.81 12.24
C GLU A 59 -16.02 -4.63 11.39
N ALA A 60 -15.08 -5.55 11.52
CA ALA A 60 -13.83 -5.56 10.76
C ALA A 60 -13.94 -6.50 9.55
N SER A 61 -13.50 -6.01 8.38
CA SER A 61 -13.19 -6.84 7.22
C SER A 61 -11.75 -7.31 7.31
N GLU A 62 -11.50 -8.61 7.20
CA GLU A 62 -10.14 -9.17 7.32
C GLU A 62 -9.61 -9.67 5.98
N PHE A 63 -8.41 -9.24 5.59
CA PHE A 63 -7.78 -9.65 4.35
C PHE A 63 -6.39 -10.23 4.61
N ALA A 64 -6.02 -11.30 3.91
CA ALA A 64 -4.64 -11.79 3.95
C ALA A 64 -3.70 -10.76 3.32
N LEU A 65 -2.56 -10.49 3.97
CA LEU A 65 -1.50 -9.67 3.39
C LEU A 65 -0.51 -10.57 2.65
N LEU A 66 -0.47 -10.42 1.34
CA LEU A 66 0.38 -11.20 0.44
C LEU A 66 1.51 -10.32 -0.12
N PRO A 67 2.73 -10.86 -0.31
CA PRO A 67 3.79 -10.11 -0.97
C PRO A 67 3.41 -9.75 -2.41
N ALA A 68 3.66 -8.49 -2.80
CA ALA A 68 3.27 -7.99 -4.11
C ALA A 68 3.88 -8.75 -5.30
N LEU A 69 5.10 -9.28 -5.13
CA LEU A 69 5.84 -9.97 -6.20
C LEU A 69 5.73 -11.49 -6.14
N ASP A 70 5.21 -12.03 -5.04
CA ASP A 70 5.11 -13.46 -4.78
C ASP A 70 3.86 -13.72 -3.91
N PRO A 71 2.66 -13.66 -4.52
CA PRO A 71 1.39 -13.68 -3.80
C PRO A 71 0.95 -15.08 -3.41
N ASP A 72 1.85 -16.07 -3.44
CA ASP A 72 1.52 -17.44 -3.05
C ASP A 72 1.16 -17.50 -1.55
N ASP A 73 0.18 -18.33 -1.21
CA ASP A 73 -0.36 -18.43 0.17
C ASP A 73 0.73 -18.79 1.20
N ASP A 74 1.77 -19.55 0.80
CA ASP A 74 2.90 -19.91 1.66
C ASP A 74 3.87 -18.75 1.91
N LYS A 75 3.67 -17.62 1.24
CA LYS A 75 4.44 -16.37 1.38
C LYS A 75 3.71 -15.29 2.15
N ALA A 76 2.49 -15.56 2.63
CA ALA A 76 1.70 -14.60 3.40
C ALA A 76 2.51 -13.96 4.54
N TYR A 77 2.27 -12.67 4.77
CA TYR A 77 2.95 -11.91 5.81
C TYR A 77 2.75 -12.59 7.17
N SER A 78 3.84 -12.84 7.90
CA SER A 78 3.82 -13.62 9.14
C SER A 78 3.04 -12.96 10.28
N GLY A 79 2.83 -11.64 10.21
CA GLY A 79 1.94 -10.90 11.10
C GLY A 79 0.45 -11.17 10.85
N GLY A 80 0.12 -11.95 9.82
CA GLY A 80 -1.22 -12.42 9.51
C GLY A 80 -1.95 -11.52 8.52
N LYS A 81 -3.17 -11.13 8.90
CA LYS A 81 -4.13 -10.39 8.07
C LYS A 81 -4.12 -8.92 8.41
N ILE A 82 -4.64 -8.09 7.51
CA ILE A 82 -5.10 -6.75 7.83
C ILE A 82 -6.58 -6.80 8.23
N ALA A 83 -6.93 -6.18 9.35
CA ALA A 83 -8.29 -5.87 9.72
C ALA A 83 -8.59 -4.41 9.34
N VAL A 84 -9.68 -4.20 8.58
CA VAL A 84 -10.13 -2.90 8.12
C VAL A 84 -11.53 -2.66 8.67
N LYS A 85 -11.67 -1.61 9.48
CA LYS A 85 -12.97 -1.08 9.92
C LYS A 85 -13.23 0.23 9.19
N ALA A 86 -14.48 0.44 8.76
CA ALA A 86 -14.86 1.65 8.04
C ALA A 86 -16.20 2.19 8.53
N VAL A 87 -16.29 3.52 8.66
CA VAL A 87 -17.53 4.26 8.95
C VAL A 87 -17.52 5.58 8.19
N HIS A 88 -18.67 6.25 8.10
CA HIS A 88 -18.75 7.61 7.56
C HIS A 88 -19.74 8.48 8.34
N ASP A 89 -19.55 9.80 8.29
CA ASP A 89 -20.46 10.79 8.90
C ASP A 89 -21.32 11.53 7.85
N GLY A 90 -21.24 11.08 6.58
CA GLY A 90 -21.92 11.69 5.44
C GLY A 90 -21.13 12.82 4.77
N VAL A 91 -20.01 13.23 5.36
CA VAL A 91 -19.05 14.20 4.80
C VAL A 91 -17.70 13.54 4.57
N ASN A 92 -17.23 12.77 5.55
CA ASN A 92 -15.95 12.06 5.56
C ASN A 92 -16.19 10.56 5.71
N VAL A 93 -15.26 9.79 5.16
CA VAL A 93 -15.14 8.35 5.40
C VAL A 93 -13.89 8.14 6.27
N PHE A 94 -14.03 7.31 7.29
CA PHE A 94 -12.99 7.01 8.26
C PHE A 94 -12.62 5.53 8.15
N PHE A 95 -11.33 5.25 8.19
CA PHE A 95 -10.79 3.89 8.15
C PHE A 95 -9.87 3.67 9.34
N LEU A 96 -10.06 2.56 10.05
CA LEU A 96 -9.08 2.03 10.99
C LEU A 96 -8.46 0.77 10.38
N LEU A 97 -7.14 0.82 10.21
CA LEU A 97 -6.36 -0.30 9.68
C LEU A 97 -5.53 -0.88 10.83
N GLN A 98 -5.72 -2.16 11.09
CA GLN A 98 -4.98 -2.89 12.11
C GLN A 98 -4.25 -4.04 11.44
N VAL A 99 -2.94 -4.08 11.63
CA VAL A 99 -2.08 -5.17 11.18
C VAL A 99 -1.24 -5.55 12.37
N ASP A 100 -1.27 -6.82 12.75
CA ASP A 100 -0.44 -7.32 13.83
C ASP A 100 0.98 -7.53 13.31
N GLY A 101 1.98 -7.19 14.13
CA GLY A 101 3.36 -7.36 13.71
C GLY A 101 4.38 -6.82 14.70
N ALA A 102 5.58 -7.40 14.64
CA ALA A 102 6.75 -6.88 15.34
C ALA A 102 7.33 -5.71 14.54
N TYR A 103 6.68 -4.55 14.61
CA TYR A 103 7.11 -3.36 13.90
C TYR A 103 8.43 -2.82 14.45
N ALA A 104 9.46 -2.81 13.60
CA ALA A 104 10.66 -2.04 13.86
C ALA A 104 10.42 -0.60 13.45
N TYR A 105 10.46 0.33 14.40
CA TYR A 105 10.41 1.77 14.14
C TYR A 105 11.49 2.48 14.95
N THR A 106 12.26 3.32 14.28
CA THR A 106 13.23 4.22 14.91
C THR A 106 12.90 5.64 14.48
N LYS A 107 12.61 6.51 15.46
CA LYS A 107 12.32 7.91 15.20
C LYS A 107 13.48 8.57 14.46
N GLY A 108 13.22 9.12 13.28
CA GLY A 108 14.21 9.79 12.44
C GLY A 108 14.93 8.89 11.42
N GLU A 109 14.66 7.59 11.38
CA GLU A 109 15.22 6.67 10.37
C GLU A 109 14.12 6.22 9.39
N SER A 110 14.03 6.87 8.23
CA SER A 110 12.96 6.61 7.26
C SER A 110 13.07 5.26 6.52
N ASN A 111 14.24 4.63 6.53
CA ASN A 111 14.49 3.37 5.80
C ASN A 111 13.85 2.15 6.46
N LYS A 112 13.27 2.31 7.66
CA LYS A 112 12.58 1.27 8.42
C LYS A 112 11.33 1.82 9.08
N CYS A 113 10.51 2.52 8.30
CA CYS A 113 9.22 3.04 8.77
C CYS A 113 8.08 2.12 8.32
N PRO A 114 7.41 1.44 9.26
CA PRO A 114 6.17 0.73 8.95
C PRO A 114 5.18 1.68 8.28
N SER A 115 4.62 1.23 7.17
CA SER A 115 3.74 2.02 6.33
C SER A 115 2.64 1.14 5.77
N VAL A 116 1.47 1.73 5.55
CA VAL A 116 0.28 1.08 5.00
C VAL A 116 -0.36 2.02 3.99
N ALA A 117 -1.01 1.47 2.97
CA ALA A 117 -1.74 2.28 2.01
C ALA A 117 -3.08 1.64 1.66
N LEU A 118 -4.07 2.49 1.40
CA LEU A 118 -5.31 2.12 0.73
C LEU A 118 -5.24 2.59 -0.70
N MET A 119 -5.69 1.76 -1.63
CA MET A 119 -5.77 2.09 -3.04
C MET A 119 -7.22 2.08 -3.48
N PHE A 120 -7.64 3.16 -4.13
CA PHE A 120 -8.98 3.33 -4.66
C PHE A 120 -8.90 3.36 -6.18
N GLN A 121 -9.83 2.63 -6.81
CA GLN A 121 -10.02 2.72 -8.24
C GLN A 121 -10.66 4.07 -8.59
N VAL A 122 -10.00 4.87 -9.44
CA VAL A 122 -10.55 6.13 -9.95
C VAL A 122 -10.98 5.98 -11.41
N GLY A 123 -10.10 5.39 -12.22
CA GLY A 123 -10.36 5.12 -13.63
C GLY A 123 -11.15 3.82 -13.84
N GLU A 124 -12.08 3.82 -14.79
CA GLU A 124 -12.93 2.65 -15.11
C GLU A 124 -12.14 1.41 -15.58
N LYS A 125 -10.89 1.58 -16.03
CA LYS A 125 -9.99 0.52 -16.52
C LYS A 125 -8.86 0.22 -15.55
N ALA A 126 -8.81 0.88 -14.39
CA ALA A 126 -7.78 0.65 -13.39
C ALA A 126 -7.93 -0.74 -12.77
N THR A 127 -6.79 -1.37 -12.50
CA THR A 127 -6.72 -2.71 -11.90
C THR A 127 -5.78 -2.68 -10.70
N PHE A 128 -6.11 -3.43 -9.65
CA PHE A 128 -5.29 -3.50 -8.44
C PHE A 128 -3.88 -4.05 -8.71
N TYR A 129 -3.80 -5.14 -9.50
CA TYR A 129 -2.58 -5.92 -9.70
C TYR A 129 -1.38 -5.08 -10.20
N ASN A 130 -1.63 -4.10 -11.06
CA ASN A 130 -0.59 -3.21 -11.61
C ASN A 130 -0.83 -1.74 -11.24
N MET A 131 -1.45 -1.49 -10.08
CA MET A 131 -1.71 -0.15 -9.55
C MET A 131 -2.31 0.80 -10.60
N GLY A 132 -3.28 0.32 -11.38
CA GLY A 132 -3.87 1.03 -12.52
C GLY A 132 -3.72 0.29 -13.86
N GLY A 133 -2.59 -0.40 -14.09
CA GLY A 133 -2.42 -1.27 -15.26
C GLY A 133 -2.32 -0.55 -16.60
N CYS A 134 -1.85 0.70 -16.63
CA CYS A 134 -1.45 1.34 -17.89
C CYS A 134 -0.22 0.63 -18.45
N LYS A 135 -0.22 0.35 -19.77
CA LYS A 135 0.88 -0.35 -20.45
C LYS A 135 2.09 0.55 -20.74
N ASP A 136 1.89 1.86 -20.73
CA ASP A 136 2.96 2.81 -20.95
C ASP A 136 3.86 2.89 -19.71
N MET A 137 5.18 2.91 -19.94
CA MET A 137 6.15 2.99 -18.86
C MET A 137 6.12 4.37 -18.17
N PRO A 138 6.51 4.45 -16.89
CA PRO A 138 6.69 5.73 -16.19
C PRO A 138 7.54 6.71 -17.02
N GLY A 139 7.05 7.94 -17.20
CA GLY A 139 7.72 8.98 -18.00
C GLY A 139 7.42 8.98 -19.50
N SER A 140 6.74 7.95 -20.02
CA SER A 140 6.24 7.90 -21.40
C SER A 140 4.73 8.11 -21.52
N CYS A 141 4.03 8.09 -20.38
CA CYS A 141 2.59 8.28 -20.32
C CYS A 141 2.19 9.72 -20.70
N THR A 142 1.05 9.84 -21.39
CA THR A 142 0.37 11.10 -21.65
C THR A 142 -1.02 11.06 -21.03
N SER A 143 -1.64 12.23 -20.84
CA SER A 143 -3.03 12.33 -20.36
C SER A 143 -4.06 11.64 -21.27
N LYS A 144 -3.65 11.15 -22.44
CA LYS A 144 -4.50 10.36 -23.36
C LYS A 144 -4.22 8.87 -23.29
N SER A 145 -2.97 8.46 -23.05
CA SER A 145 -2.58 7.06 -23.18
C SER A 145 -2.86 6.22 -21.93
N CYS A 146 -2.83 6.83 -20.75
CA CYS A 146 -3.20 6.18 -19.49
C CYS A 146 -4.56 6.62 -18.95
N ARG A 147 -5.36 7.34 -19.73
CA ARG A 147 -6.67 7.80 -19.27
C ARG A 147 -7.60 6.63 -18.95
N GLY A 148 -8.21 6.66 -17.78
CA GLY A 148 -9.06 5.60 -17.25
C GLY A 148 -8.31 4.52 -16.49
N HIS A 149 -6.99 4.62 -16.33
CA HIS A 149 -6.17 3.71 -15.53
C HIS A 149 -5.73 4.32 -14.19
N GLU A 150 -6.30 5.46 -13.82
CA GLU A 150 -5.95 6.20 -12.61
C GLU A 150 -6.38 5.44 -11.34
N VAL A 151 -5.52 5.49 -10.32
CA VAL A 151 -5.81 5.02 -8.96
C VAL A 151 -5.42 6.13 -8.00
N ASP A 152 -6.18 6.26 -6.91
CA ASP A 152 -5.78 7.10 -5.79
C ASP A 152 -5.19 6.22 -4.69
N ILE A 153 -4.09 6.66 -4.09
CA ILE A 153 -3.37 5.90 -3.06
C ILE A 153 -3.20 6.78 -1.83
N MET A 154 -3.92 6.40 -0.77
CA MET A 154 -3.78 7.00 0.54
C MET A 154 -2.70 6.26 1.32
N HIS A 155 -1.48 6.80 1.33
CA HIS A 155 -0.33 6.22 2.01
C HIS A 155 -0.10 6.85 3.39
N PHE A 156 0.10 5.99 4.39
CA PHE A 156 0.38 6.34 5.78
C PHE A 156 1.69 5.70 6.23
N SER A 157 2.50 6.47 6.95
CA SER A 157 3.74 5.98 7.54
C SER A 157 3.87 6.50 8.96
N ILE A 158 4.24 5.64 9.92
CA ILE A 158 4.38 6.02 11.34
C ILE A 158 5.34 7.20 11.51
N GLY A 159 6.37 7.30 10.65
CA GLY A 159 7.35 8.40 10.73
C GLY A 159 6.78 9.78 10.44
N ASN A 160 5.68 9.88 9.67
CA ASN A 160 5.13 11.14 9.16
C ASN A 160 3.64 11.35 9.47
N ALA A 161 2.94 10.31 9.95
CA ALA A 161 1.55 10.40 10.32
C ALA A 161 1.36 11.26 11.58
N ILE A 162 0.34 12.11 11.56
CA ILE A 162 -0.04 13.01 12.63
C ILE A 162 -1.41 12.51 13.14
N PRO A 163 -1.50 12.02 14.38
CA PRO A 163 -2.78 11.63 14.97
C PRO A 163 -3.80 12.77 14.90
N GLY A 164 -5.06 12.45 14.64
CA GLY A 164 -6.15 13.43 14.53
C GLY A 164 -6.26 14.14 13.17
N ARG A 165 -5.33 13.89 12.24
CA ARG A 165 -5.38 14.51 10.90
C ARG A 165 -6.18 13.64 9.94
N LEU A 166 -7.06 14.29 9.17
CA LEU A 166 -7.68 13.67 7.99
C LEU A 166 -6.71 13.73 6.81
N TYR A 167 -6.57 12.61 6.12
CA TYR A 167 -5.71 12.43 4.96
C TYR A 167 -6.56 12.20 3.70
N GLY A 168 -6.00 12.42 2.51
CA GLY A 168 -6.72 12.24 1.24
C GLY A 168 -7.39 13.51 0.70
N GLY A 169 -7.47 14.59 1.49
CA GLY A 169 -7.85 15.89 0.97
C GLY A 169 -6.64 16.70 0.52
N ASN A 170 -6.41 16.85 -0.78
CA ASN A 170 -5.57 17.97 -1.24
C ASN A 170 -6.33 19.27 -0.94
N HIS A 171 -5.83 20.07 -0.01
CA HIS A 171 -6.49 21.30 0.42
C HIS A 171 -6.66 22.30 -0.74
N ILE A 172 -5.81 22.23 -1.77
CA ILE A 172 -5.90 23.03 -2.98
C ILE A 172 -7.02 22.50 -3.90
N ASP A 173 -7.17 21.18 -4.03
CA ASP A 173 -8.17 20.58 -4.92
C ASP A 173 -9.58 20.61 -4.33
N ASN A 174 -9.68 20.45 -3.00
CA ASN A 174 -10.94 20.57 -2.27
C ASN A 174 -11.48 22.02 -2.31
N ALA A 175 -10.60 23.02 -2.36
CA ALA A 175 -10.98 24.43 -2.48
C ALA A 175 -11.41 24.80 -3.91
N ALA A 176 -10.86 24.12 -4.93
CA ALA A 176 -11.18 24.34 -6.34
C ALA A 176 -12.28 23.41 -6.88
N GLY A 177 -12.67 22.38 -6.12
CA GLY A 177 -13.68 21.38 -6.52
C GLY A 177 -13.28 20.56 -7.74
N ASN A 178 -11.98 20.49 -8.04
CA ASN A 178 -11.49 20.00 -9.33
C ASN A 178 -11.01 18.55 -9.30
N GLY A 179 -10.88 17.93 -8.11
CA GLY A 179 -10.55 16.50 -7.91
C GLY A 179 -9.38 16.01 -8.78
N ASN A 180 -8.48 16.92 -9.17
CA ASN A 180 -7.37 16.61 -10.05
C ASN A 180 -6.13 16.45 -9.17
N ASP A 181 -5.84 15.21 -8.83
CA ASP A 181 -4.52 14.73 -8.49
C ASP A 181 -3.56 14.97 -9.67
N ARG A 182 -3.09 16.22 -9.81
CA ARG A 182 -1.97 16.55 -10.69
C ARG A 182 -0.64 16.29 -10.02
#